data_AF-A0A1F8QAJ5-F1
#
_entry.id   AF-A0A1F8QAJ5-F1
#
_cell.length_a   1.000
_cell.length_b   1.000
_cell.length_c   1.000
_cell.angle_alpha   90.00
_cell.angle_beta   90.00
_cell.angle_gamma   90.00
#
_symmetry.space_group_name_H-M   'P 1'
#
loop_
_entity.id
_entity.type
_entity.pdbx_description
1 polymer ?
#
loop_
_entity_poly.entity_id
_entity_poly.type
_entity_poly.pdbx_seq_one_letter_code
_entity_poly.pdbx_strand_id
1 'polypeptide(L)'
;MKRLSLYFVLGFLFAIGILIFFTDDAKALDEKNCLSCHGNEGLTKTTEAGGKISLFVSEKDVNTASHRYIDCTTCHSEEPHDTASPLNKLSLAEKCGTCHQYEYRLHLSSVHGQQLLQGNPDVATCVDCHSQEGSPHSVIRVLEYNAPTYKKNIAGTCARCHDDAELMADYGIVEKVYESYMRSFHGKAIQLGTYEITQLDKATCTNCHGFHDVKSVRDPVSPVAGLDNLAKTCEQCHAGAGVEFASGFLGHKEASTDNVPAVHYTELFFTIVLITVIAFGALVVVAAIVRFTINKWRA
;
A
#
# COMPACT_ATOMS: atom_id res chain seq x y z
N MET A 1 50.19 -21.26 30.20
CA MET A 1 49.09 -21.55 29.24
C MET A 1 47.77 -20.85 29.61
N LYS A 2 47.26 -20.93 30.86
CA LYS A 2 45.97 -20.29 31.24
C LYS A 2 45.90 -18.76 31.10
N ARG A 3 46.99 -18.03 31.40
CA ARG A 3 47.03 -16.55 31.25
C ARG A 3 47.03 -16.10 29.78
N LEU A 4 47.68 -16.85 28.89
CA LEU A 4 47.73 -16.53 27.46
C LEU A 4 46.36 -16.68 26.79
N SER A 5 45.57 -17.68 27.24
CA SER A 5 44.21 -17.90 26.77
C SER A 5 43.23 -16.81 27.24
N LEU A 6 43.44 -16.24 28.45
CA LEU A 6 42.63 -15.14 28.97
C LEU A 6 42.84 -13.83 28.18
N TYR A 7 44.10 -13.51 27.82
CA TYR A 7 44.40 -12.34 26.99
C TYR A 7 43.87 -12.50 25.56
N PHE A 8 43.82 -13.73 25.03
CA PHE A 8 43.22 -14.00 23.72
C PHE A 8 41.70 -13.79 23.74
N VAL A 9 41.02 -14.22 24.79
CA VAL A 9 39.57 -14.01 24.97
C VAL A 9 39.24 -12.53 25.19
N LEU A 10 40.02 -11.81 26.00
CA LEU A 10 39.84 -10.36 26.19
C LEU A 10 40.12 -9.58 24.90
N GLY A 11 41.16 -9.94 24.15
CA GLY A 11 41.46 -9.34 22.84
C GLY A 11 40.36 -9.58 21.81
N PHE A 12 39.77 -10.80 21.80
CA PHE A 12 38.65 -11.14 20.91
C PHE A 12 37.36 -10.41 21.28
N LEU A 13 37.04 -10.29 22.58
CA LEU A 13 35.89 -9.51 23.06
C LEU A 13 36.07 -8.01 22.78
N PHE A 14 37.28 -7.48 22.89
CA PHE A 14 37.58 -6.09 22.56
C PHE A 14 37.47 -5.84 21.04
N ALA A 15 37.93 -6.78 20.20
CA ALA A 15 37.78 -6.71 18.75
C ALA A 15 36.30 -6.79 18.30
N ILE A 16 35.49 -7.65 18.94
CA ILE A 16 34.03 -7.69 18.73
C ILE A 16 33.39 -6.37 19.19
N GLY A 17 33.80 -5.83 20.34
CA GLY A 17 33.34 -4.53 20.81
C GLY A 17 33.59 -3.43 19.78
N ILE A 18 34.81 -3.34 19.24
CA ILE A 18 35.16 -2.36 18.20
C ILE A 18 34.33 -2.56 16.93
N LEU A 19 34.10 -3.79 16.49
CA LEU A 19 33.25 -4.08 15.32
C LEU A 19 31.77 -3.72 15.52
N ILE A 20 31.27 -3.71 16.76
CA ILE A 20 29.91 -3.28 17.11
C ILE A 20 29.80 -1.75 17.16
N PHE A 21 30.90 -1.03 17.46
CA PHE A 21 30.90 0.44 17.57
C PHE A 21 31.11 1.18 16.23
N PHE A 22 31.52 0.50 15.16
CA PHE A 22 31.70 1.09 13.83
C PHE A 22 30.65 0.60 12.83
N THR A 23 29.38 0.69 13.17
CA THR A 23 28.33 0.75 12.14
C THR A 23 28.23 2.20 11.69
N ASP A 24 29.03 2.59 10.71
CA ASP A 24 28.75 3.82 9.97
C ASP A 24 27.38 3.64 9.31
N ASP A 25 26.36 4.28 9.86
CA ASP A 25 25.04 4.33 9.23
C ASP A 25 25.22 4.94 7.84
N ALA A 26 24.80 4.19 6.82
CA ALA A 26 24.90 4.65 5.44
C ALA A 26 24.07 5.92 5.27
N LYS A 27 24.76 7.06 5.12
CA LYS A 27 24.13 8.35 4.88
C LYS A 27 23.80 8.55 3.40
N ALA A 28 22.71 9.27 3.15
CA ALA A 28 22.36 9.74 1.82
C ALA A 28 23.40 10.74 1.30
N LEU A 29 23.52 10.81 -0.03
CA LEU A 29 24.37 11.77 -0.72
C LEU A 29 23.79 13.18 -0.55
N ASP A 30 24.55 14.05 0.12
CA ASP A 30 24.21 15.45 0.36
C ASP A 30 25.46 16.32 0.21
N GLU A 31 25.98 16.43 -1.01
CA GLU A 31 27.25 17.12 -1.29
C GLU A 31 27.19 18.62 -0.97
N LYS A 32 25.99 19.20 -1.05
CA LYS A 32 25.73 20.62 -0.81
C LYS A 32 25.24 20.92 0.62
N ASN A 33 25.21 19.93 1.51
CA ASN A 33 24.74 20.06 2.90
C ASN A 33 23.31 20.62 3.02
N CYS A 34 22.41 20.25 2.10
CA CYS A 34 21.01 20.64 2.13
C CYS A 34 20.32 20.24 3.44
N LEU A 35 20.64 19.06 3.98
CA LEU A 35 20.04 18.54 5.22
C LEU A 35 20.48 19.32 6.47
N SER A 36 21.52 20.14 6.40
CA SER A 36 21.92 21.01 7.53
C SER A 36 20.82 22.01 7.92
N CYS A 37 20.00 22.42 6.95
CA CYS A 37 18.81 23.23 7.19
C CYS A 37 17.52 22.42 7.01
N HIS A 38 17.41 21.64 5.93
CA HIS A 38 16.19 20.88 5.62
C HIS A 38 15.95 19.70 6.57
N GLY A 39 16.94 19.25 7.34
CA GLY A 39 16.77 18.26 8.39
C GLY A 39 16.08 18.78 9.67
N ASN A 40 15.72 20.06 9.73
CA ASN A 40 15.04 20.64 10.88
C ASN A 40 13.51 20.50 10.77
N GLU A 41 12.89 19.76 11.68
CA GLU A 41 11.43 19.55 11.74
C GLU A 41 10.62 20.85 11.85
N GLY A 42 11.21 21.91 12.41
CA GLY A 42 10.57 23.22 12.52
C GLY A 42 10.70 24.10 11.27
N LEU A 43 11.42 23.66 10.23
CA LEU A 43 11.65 24.48 9.05
C LEU A 43 10.36 24.61 8.23
N THR A 44 9.88 25.84 8.10
CA THR A 44 8.67 26.15 7.35
C THR A 44 8.87 27.37 6.46
N LYS A 45 8.10 27.45 5.38
CA LYS A 45 7.96 28.65 4.54
C LYS A 45 6.52 29.13 4.56
N THR A 46 6.34 30.43 4.50
CA THR A 46 5.00 31.03 4.34
C THR A 46 4.75 31.23 2.85
N THR A 47 3.64 30.70 2.36
CA THR A 47 3.16 30.89 0.99
C THR A 47 2.64 32.30 0.78
N GLU A 48 2.52 32.74 -0.46
CA GLU A 48 1.94 34.06 -0.79
C GLU A 48 0.51 34.21 -0.27
N ALA A 49 -0.24 33.11 -0.18
CA ALA A 49 -1.59 33.05 0.39
C ALA A 49 -1.61 33.04 1.94
N GLY A 50 -0.45 33.17 2.60
CA GLY A 50 -0.33 33.19 4.07
C GLY A 50 -0.33 31.81 4.75
N GLY A 51 -0.50 30.72 4.00
CA GLY A 51 -0.39 29.35 4.53
C GLY A 51 1.05 28.96 4.84
N LYS A 52 1.27 28.15 5.89
CA LYS A 52 2.60 27.60 6.21
C LYS A 52 2.78 26.23 5.57
N ILE A 53 3.90 26.03 4.91
CA ILE A 53 4.34 24.74 4.36
C ILE A 53 5.58 24.27 5.11
N SER A 54 5.64 22.97 5.41
CA SER A 54 6.86 22.35 5.93
C SER A 54 7.89 22.23 4.82
N LEU A 55 9.15 22.52 5.15
CA LEU A 55 10.31 22.27 4.30
C LEU A 55 11.21 21.16 4.86
N PHE A 56 10.75 20.49 5.92
CA PHE A 56 11.48 19.42 6.57
C PHE A 56 11.65 18.20 5.66
N VAL A 57 12.85 17.63 5.69
CA VAL A 57 13.24 16.39 5.04
C VAL A 57 13.87 15.49 6.09
N SER A 58 13.25 14.33 6.32
CA SER A 58 13.71 13.34 7.29
C SER A 58 15.00 12.66 6.79
N GLU A 59 16.12 12.89 7.47
CA GLU A 59 17.40 12.23 7.17
C GLU A 59 17.26 10.70 7.20
N LYS A 60 16.48 10.17 8.15
CA LYS A 60 16.17 8.74 8.25
C LYS A 60 15.51 8.20 6.97
N ASP A 61 14.54 8.92 6.43
CA ASP A 61 13.80 8.47 5.27
C ASP A 61 14.66 8.54 4.01
N VAL A 62 15.45 9.61 3.83
CA VAL A 62 16.36 9.72 2.68
C VAL A 62 17.46 8.66 2.73
N ASN A 63 17.99 8.33 3.91
CA ASN A 63 19.03 7.30 4.07
C ASN A 63 18.55 5.89 3.66
N THR A 64 17.23 5.65 3.70
CA THR A 64 16.63 4.36 3.33
C THR A 64 15.95 4.38 1.97
N ALA A 65 15.76 5.56 1.37
CA ALA A 65 15.13 5.71 0.08
C ALA A 65 15.96 5.13 -1.08
N SER A 66 15.26 4.77 -2.15
CA SER A 66 15.84 4.25 -3.40
C SER A 66 16.85 5.21 -4.02
N HIS A 67 16.66 6.51 -3.81
CA HIS A 67 17.46 7.60 -4.35
C HIS A 67 18.55 8.10 -3.38
N ARG A 68 18.86 7.39 -2.30
CA ARG A 68 19.89 7.83 -1.33
C ARG A 68 21.27 8.12 -1.91
N TYR A 69 21.57 7.63 -3.10
CA TYR A 69 22.84 7.85 -3.81
C TYR A 69 22.75 8.93 -4.89
N ILE A 70 21.66 9.68 -4.95
CA ILE A 70 21.42 10.78 -5.88
C ILE A 70 21.43 12.08 -5.07
N ASP A 71 22.26 13.04 -5.47
CA ASP A 71 22.36 14.32 -4.77
C ASP A 71 21.08 15.14 -4.93
N CYS A 72 20.74 15.91 -3.89
CA CYS A 72 19.56 16.76 -3.80
C CYS A 72 19.37 17.65 -5.06
N THR A 73 20.48 18.19 -5.58
CA THR A 73 20.49 19.11 -6.73
C THR A 73 20.06 18.44 -8.04
N THR A 74 20.15 17.11 -8.16
CA THR A 74 19.63 16.35 -9.30
C THR A 74 18.13 16.55 -9.45
N CYS A 75 17.42 16.60 -8.31
CA CYS A 75 15.98 16.83 -8.28
C CYS A 75 15.63 18.32 -8.17
N HIS A 76 16.29 19.08 -7.29
CA HIS A 76 15.90 20.45 -6.93
C HIS A 76 16.63 21.57 -7.70
N SER A 77 17.50 21.24 -8.67
CA SER A 77 18.43 22.15 -9.37
C SER A 77 19.60 22.63 -8.50
N GLU A 78 20.62 23.25 -9.12
CA GLU A 78 21.79 23.80 -8.40
C GLU A 78 21.48 25.10 -7.65
N GLU A 79 20.43 25.82 -8.04
CA GLU A 79 19.94 27.05 -7.39
C GLU A 79 18.47 26.86 -6.91
N PRO A 80 18.22 25.90 -5.99
CA PRO A 80 16.86 25.49 -5.60
C PRO A 80 16.06 26.56 -4.87
N HIS A 81 16.69 27.67 -4.49
CA HIS A 81 16.08 28.76 -3.72
C HIS A 81 15.81 30.02 -4.53
N ASP A 82 16.44 30.16 -5.70
CA ASP A 82 16.29 31.35 -6.55
C ASP A 82 15.13 31.20 -7.55
N THR A 83 14.68 29.96 -7.77
CA THR A 83 13.57 29.66 -8.67
C THR A 83 12.33 29.27 -7.88
N ALA A 84 11.19 29.87 -8.25
CA ALA A 84 9.90 29.45 -7.74
C ALA A 84 9.55 28.07 -8.31
N SER A 85 9.76 27.01 -7.53
CA SER A 85 9.30 25.67 -7.87
C SER A 85 7.81 25.53 -7.54
N PRO A 86 6.94 25.20 -8.51
CA PRO A 86 5.54 24.92 -8.22
C PRO A 86 5.44 23.74 -7.25
N LEU A 87 4.75 23.94 -6.12
CA LEU A 87 4.55 22.91 -5.10
C LEU A 87 3.18 22.26 -5.30
N ASN A 88 3.02 21.55 -6.40
CA ASN A 88 1.80 20.82 -6.70
C ASN A 88 2.11 19.40 -7.21
N LYS A 89 1.08 18.55 -7.22
CA LYS A 89 1.22 17.15 -7.62
C LYS A 89 1.68 16.97 -9.08
N LEU A 90 1.30 17.88 -9.99
CA LEU A 90 1.65 17.79 -11.41
C LEU A 90 3.14 18.07 -11.63
N SER A 91 3.68 19.15 -11.06
CA SER A 91 5.11 19.47 -11.14
C SER A 91 5.97 18.39 -10.50
N LEU A 92 5.48 17.75 -9.42
CA LEU A 92 6.15 16.61 -8.81
C LEU A 92 6.22 15.41 -9.78
N ALA A 93 5.10 15.05 -10.41
CA ALA A 93 5.06 13.94 -11.36
C ALA A 93 5.96 14.21 -12.59
N GLU A 94 5.96 15.45 -13.11
CA GLU A 94 6.86 15.90 -14.18
C GLU A 94 8.33 15.73 -13.79
N LYS A 95 8.68 16.05 -12.54
CA LYS A 95 10.04 15.87 -12.03
C LYS A 95 10.45 14.41 -11.99
N CYS A 96 9.58 13.49 -11.60
CA CYS A 96 9.85 12.05 -11.73
C CYS A 96 10.04 11.65 -13.20
N GLY A 97 9.24 12.23 -14.08
CA GLY A 97 9.25 12.00 -15.53
C GLY A 97 10.52 12.45 -16.25
N THR A 98 11.39 13.28 -15.65
CA THR A 98 12.67 13.64 -16.29
C THR A 98 13.57 12.43 -16.49
N CYS A 99 13.49 11.46 -15.57
CA CYS A 99 14.26 10.21 -15.61
C CYS A 99 13.36 8.99 -15.88
N HIS A 100 12.18 8.91 -15.23
CA HIS A 100 11.23 7.80 -15.36
C HIS A 100 10.20 8.08 -16.47
N GLN A 101 10.69 8.35 -17.68
CA GLN A 101 9.86 8.84 -18.80
C GLN A 101 8.78 7.83 -19.22
N TYR A 102 9.09 6.54 -19.17
CA TYR A 102 8.15 5.48 -19.57
C TYR A 102 7.00 5.36 -18.57
N GLU A 103 7.31 5.26 -17.29
CA GLU A 103 6.34 5.16 -16.20
C GLU A 103 5.49 6.42 -16.12
N TYR A 104 6.11 7.60 -16.28
CA TYR A 104 5.39 8.88 -16.33
C TYR A 104 4.40 8.93 -17.48
N ARG A 105 4.77 8.49 -18.69
CA ARG A 105 3.85 8.43 -19.83
C ARG A 105 2.69 7.45 -19.61
N LEU A 106 2.97 6.29 -19.01
CA LEU A 106 1.90 5.35 -18.63
C LEU A 106 0.96 6.00 -17.62
N HIS A 107 1.52 6.64 -16.57
CA HIS A 107 0.77 7.36 -15.55
C HIS A 107 -0.14 8.41 -16.17
N LEU A 108 0.37 9.25 -17.06
CA LEU A 108 -0.43 10.25 -17.75
C LEU A 108 -1.57 9.62 -18.57
N SER A 109 -1.41 8.39 -19.07
CA SER A 109 -2.49 7.70 -19.79
C SER A 109 -3.55 7.09 -18.85
N SER A 110 -3.26 6.94 -17.55
CA SER A 110 -4.18 6.39 -16.56
C SER A 110 -5.30 7.38 -16.19
N VAL A 111 -6.36 6.90 -15.54
CA VAL A 111 -7.42 7.75 -14.99
C VAL A 111 -6.88 8.75 -13.96
N HIS A 112 -5.92 8.33 -13.13
CA HIS A 112 -5.27 9.21 -12.16
C HIS A 112 -4.47 10.32 -12.87
N GLY A 113 -3.63 9.97 -13.84
CA GLY A 113 -2.83 10.97 -14.56
C GLY A 113 -3.67 11.90 -15.44
N GLN A 114 -4.73 11.42 -16.08
CA GLN A 114 -5.65 12.25 -16.85
C GLN A 114 -6.38 13.28 -15.97
N GLN A 115 -6.77 12.90 -14.75
CA GLN A 115 -7.35 13.81 -13.77
C GLN A 115 -6.31 14.76 -13.16
N LEU A 116 -5.07 14.29 -12.96
CA LEU A 116 -3.96 15.13 -12.49
C LEU A 116 -3.69 16.29 -13.47
N LEU A 117 -3.70 16.01 -14.77
CA LEU A 117 -3.56 17.03 -15.83
C LEU A 117 -4.71 18.05 -15.83
N GLN A 118 -5.87 17.68 -15.29
CA GLN A 118 -7.03 18.57 -15.11
C GLN A 118 -6.95 19.38 -13.80
N GLY A 119 -5.88 19.20 -13.02
CA GLY A 119 -5.67 19.90 -11.75
C GLY A 119 -6.40 19.28 -10.56
N ASN A 120 -6.89 18.04 -10.69
CA ASN A 120 -7.53 17.34 -9.57
C ASN A 120 -6.46 16.95 -8.52
N PRO A 121 -6.55 17.44 -7.27
CA PRO A 121 -5.57 17.13 -6.23
C PRO A 121 -5.76 15.77 -5.57
N ASP A 122 -6.92 15.13 -5.74
CA ASP A 122 -7.30 13.91 -5.02
C ASP A 122 -6.68 12.64 -5.62
N VAL A 123 -6.14 12.74 -6.83
CA VAL A 123 -5.61 11.59 -7.55
C VAL A 123 -4.19 11.23 -7.11
N ALA A 124 -3.90 9.94 -7.20
CA ALA A 124 -2.59 9.41 -6.89
C ALA A 124 -1.54 9.83 -7.92
N THR A 125 -0.33 10.04 -7.44
CA THR A 125 0.91 10.29 -8.20
C THR A 125 1.95 9.23 -7.84
N CYS A 126 3.20 9.42 -8.28
CA CYS A 126 4.30 8.48 -8.05
C CYS A 126 4.50 8.18 -6.54
N VAL A 127 4.47 9.21 -5.70
CA VAL A 127 4.78 9.09 -4.27
C VAL A 127 3.63 8.51 -3.46
N ASP A 128 2.40 8.68 -3.92
CA ASP A 128 1.20 8.16 -3.26
C ASP A 128 1.14 6.63 -3.27
N CYS A 129 1.93 5.96 -4.11
CA CYS A 129 2.06 4.50 -4.13
C CYS A 129 3.45 4.04 -3.71
N HIS A 130 4.52 4.75 -4.10
CA HIS A 130 5.89 4.30 -3.88
C HIS A 130 6.53 4.80 -2.58
N SER A 131 5.82 5.62 -1.80
CA SER A 131 6.28 6.07 -0.50
C SER A 131 5.25 5.80 0.60
N GLN A 132 5.73 5.69 1.84
CA GLN A 132 4.87 5.45 2.99
C GLN A 132 4.04 6.69 3.33
N GLU A 133 4.66 7.86 3.32
CA GLU A 133 4.07 9.12 3.79
C GLU A 133 3.79 10.13 2.67
N GLY A 134 3.77 9.70 1.41
CA GLY A 134 3.56 10.60 0.26
C GLY A 134 4.76 11.52 -0.04
N SER A 135 5.93 11.27 0.57
CA SER A 135 7.12 12.11 0.37
C SER A 135 8.02 11.61 -0.78
N PRO A 136 8.42 12.48 -1.72
CA PRO A 136 9.36 12.12 -2.80
C PRO A 136 10.76 11.78 -2.32
N HIS A 137 11.10 12.16 -1.10
CA HIS A 137 12.39 11.82 -0.47
C HIS A 137 12.38 10.44 0.19
N SER A 138 11.26 9.71 0.15
CA SER A 138 11.06 8.42 0.83
C SER A 138 10.57 7.32 -0.12
N VAL A 139 10.90 7.41 -1.42
CA VAL A 139 10.51 6.44 -2.44
C VAL A 139 11.23 5.10 -2.22
N ILE A 140 10.47 4.01 -2.08
CA ILE A 140 10.96 2.67 -1.75
C ILE A 140 10.87 1.74 -2.98
N ARG A 141 11.83 0.81 -3.12
CA ARG A 141 11.81 -0.15 -4.23
C ARG A 141 10.69 -1.18 -4.02
N VAL A 142 10.02 -1.53 -5.12
CA VAL A 142 8.82 -2.39 -5.09
C VAL A 142 9.03 -3.80 -4.52
N LEU A 143 10.28 -4.27 -4.44
CA LEU A 143 10.63 -5.60 -3.91
C LEU A 143 11.01 -5.59 -2.42
N GLU A 144 11.05 -4.42 -1.79
CA GLU A 144 11.26 -4.32 -0.35
C GLU A 144 9.95 -4.62 0.39
N TYR A 145 10.00 -5.46 1.44
CA TYR A 145 8.79 -5.94 2.12
C TYR A 145 7.95 -4.84 2.77
N ASN A 146 8.58 -3.73 3.15
CA ASN A 146 7.93 -2.55 3.71
C ASN A 146 7.44 -1.55 2.64
N ALA A 147 7.72 -1.77 1.36
CA ALA A 147 7.24 -0.88 0.31
C ALA A 147 5.71 -0.95 0.21
N PRO A 148 4.99 0.18 0.10
CA PRO A 148 3.54 0.14 -0.12
C PRO A 148 3.16 -0.58 -1.42
N THR A 149 4.01 -0.52 -2.44
CA THR A 149 3.83 -1.27 -3.69
C THR A 149 4.28 -2.74 -3.63
N TYR A 150 4.78 -3.23 -2.49
CA TYR A 150 5.08 -4.64 -2.35
C TYR A 150 3.79 -5.47 -2.47
N LYS A 151 3.84 -6.64 -3.11
CA LYS A 151 2.64 -7.39 -3.54
C LYS A 151 1.63 -7.62 -2.42
N LYS A 152 2.10 -7.88 -1.19
CA LYS A 152 1.24 -8.09 -0.02
C LYS A 152 0.59 -6.80 0.52
N ASN A 153 1.17 -5.65 0.21
CA ASN A 153 0.77 -4.34 0.71
C ASN A 153 -0.14 -3.58 -0.27
N ILE A 154 -0.20 -4.00 -1.54
CA ILE A 154 -0.98 -3.33 -2.61
C ILE A 154 -2.41 -3.02 -2.19
N ALA A 155 -3.12 -3.98 -1.58
CA ALA A 155 -4.50 -3.78 -1.16
C ALA A 155 -4.63 -2.63 -0.15
N GLY A 156 -3.73 -2.55 0.83
CA GLY A 156 -3.68 -1.45 1.79
C GLY A 156 -3.29 -0.11 1.15
N THR A 157 -2.38 -0.14 0.17
CA THR A 157 -1.95 1.05 -0.57
C THR A 157 -3.09 1.68 -1.35
N CYS A 158 -3.88 0.87 -2.07
CA CYS A 158 -5.07 1.36 -2.78
C CYS A 158 -6.15 1.82 -1.79
N ALA A 159 -6.32 1.12 -0.67
CA ALA A 159 -7.31 1.43 0.36
C ALA A 159 -7.10 2.79 1.03
N ARG A 160 -5.88 3.36 1.00
CA ARG A 160 -5.62 4.71 1.51
C ARG A 160 -6.56 5.77 0.93
N CYS A 161 -7.05 5.56 -0.30
CA CYS A 161 -8.05 6.42 -0.92
C CYS A 161 -9.33 5.65 -1.28
N HIS A 162 -9.22 4.40 -1.78
CA HIS A 162 -10.37 3.63 -2.26
C HIS A 162 -11.20 2.96 -1.15
N ASP A 163 -10.83 3.11 0.12
CA ASP A 163 -11.66 2.76 1.29
C ASP A 163 -12.21 4.00 2.02
N ASP A 164 -11.84 5.20 1.55
CA ASP A 164 -12.38 6.46 2.06
C ASP A 164 -13.73 6.75 1.40
N ALA A 165 -14.80 6.50 2.15
CA ALA A 165 -16.17 6.67 1.64
C ALA A 165 -16.53 8.13 1.33
N GLU A 166 -15.95 9.10 2.04
CA GLU A 166 -16.21 10.53 1.79
C GLU A 166 -15.55 10.95 0.48
N LEU A 167 -14.27 10.64 0.32
CA LEU A 167 -13.52 10.92 -0.91
C LEU A 167 -14.13 10.20 -2.13
N MET A 168 -14.45 8.91 -1.99
CA MET A 168 -14.93 8.09 -3.11
C MET A 168 -16.37 8.42 -3.54
N ALA A 169 -17.19 9.00 -2.65
CA ALA A 169 -18.53 9.45 -2.99
C ALA A 169 -18.53 10.52 -4.08
N ASP A 170 -17.55 11.45 -4.06
CA ASP A 170 -17.40 12.50 -5.08
C ASP A 170 -17.12 11.93 -6.49
N TYR A 171 -16.57 10.71 -6.54
CA TYR A 171 -16.27 9.99 -7.79
C TYR A 171 -17.33 8.93 -8.14
N GLY A 172 -18.39 8.81 -7.35
CA GLY A 172 -19.46 7.83 -7.54
C GLY A 172 -19.01 6.38 -7.37
N ILE A 173 -17.96 6.15 -6.57
CA ILE A 173 -17.49 4.83 -6.15
C ILE A 173 -18.07 4.62 -4.75
N VAL A 174 -19.22 3.95 -4.69
CA VAL A 174 -20.02 3.79 -3.45
C VAL A 174 -19.86 2.40 -2.84
N GLU A 175 -19.22 1.51 -3.58
CA GLU A 175 -18.89 0.16 -3.15
C GLU A 175 -17.77 0.18 -2.10
N LYS A 176 -17.83 -0.77 -1.16
CA LYS A 176 -16.72 -1.02 -0.23
C LYS A 176 -15.63 -1.83 -0.92
N VAL A 177 -14.85 -1.17 -1.78
CA VAL A 177 -13.88 -1.80 -2.69
C VAL A 177 -12.85 -2.63 -1.93
N TYR A 178 -12.24 -2.06 -0.89
CA TYR A 178 -11.24 -2.76 -0.10
C TYR A 178 -11.84 -3.95 0.68
N GLU A 179 -12.94 -3.72 1.39
CA GLU A 179 -13.61 -4.78 2.17
C GLU A 179 -14.06 -5.95 1.28
N SER A 180 -14.69 -5.67 0.14
CA SER A 180 -15.13 -6.70 -0.82
C SER A 180 -13.95 -7.52 -1.37
N TYR A 181 -12.84 -6.87 -1.73
CA TYR A 181 -11.63 -7.57 -2.14
C TYR A 181 -11.07 -8.44 -1.01
N MET A 182 -10.96 -7.92 0.22
CA MET A 182 -10.39 -8.64 1.36
C MET A 182 -11.24 -9.82 1.83
N ARG A 183 -12.54 -9.81 1.52
CA ARG A 183 -13.45 -10.95 1.73
C ARG A 183 -13.37 -12.00 0.62
N SER A 184 -12.87 -11.65 -0.57
CA SER A 184 -12.69 -12.58 -1.67
C SER A 184 -11.59 -13.62 -1.43
N PHE A 185 -11.59 -14.72 -2.19
CA PHE A 185 -10.52 -15.72 -2.16
C PHE A 185 -9.14 -15.11 -2.46
N HIS A 186 -9.06 -14.14 -3.39
CA HIS A 186 -7.80 -13.47 -3.73
C HIS A 186 -7.26 -12.66 -2.54
N GLY A 187 -8.12 -11.85 -1.91
CA GLY A 187 -7.74 -11.06 -0.73
C GLY A 187 -7.35 -11.93 0.45
N LYS A 188 -8.09 -13.01 0.73
CA LYS A 188 -7.74 -13.98 1.77
C LYS A 188 -6.43 -14.70 1.49
N ALA A 189 -6.18 -15.08 0.24
CA ALA A 189 -4.93 -15.75 -0.13
C ALA A 189 -3.71 -14.84 0.01
N ILE A 190 -3.83 -13.54 -0.31
CA ILE A 190 -2.78 -12.55 -0.05
C ILE A 190 -2.58 -12.34 1.46
N GLN A 191 -3.67 -12.19 2.22
CA GLN A 191 -3.62 -11.94 3.66
C GLN A 191 -2.93 -13.09 4.42
N LEU A 192 -3.32 -14.34 4.12
CA LEU A 192 -2.84 -15.54 4.78
C LEU A 192 -1.53 -16.09 4.19
N GLY A 193 -1.14 -15.63 2.99
CA GLY A 193 0.08 -16.06 2.30
C GLY A 193 1.37 -15.57 2.97
N THR A 194 2.51 -16.13 2.54
CA THR A 194 3.85 -15.74 3.02
C THR A 194 4.29 -14.39 2.43
N TYR A 195 5.43 -13.85 2.88
CA TYR A 195 6.11 -12.71 2.22
C TYR A 195 7.10 -13.20 1.14
N GLU A 196 7.09 -14.48 0.77
CA GLU A 196 7.97 -14.97 -0.27
C GLU A 196 7.36 -14.66 -1.63
N ILE A 197 8.02 -13.82 -2.43
CA ILE A 197 7.45 -13.30 -3.69
C ILE A 197 7.09 -14.42 -4.69
N THR A 198 7.86 -15.51 -4.69
CA THR A 198 7.66 -16.72 -5.51
C THR A 198 6.38 -17.47 -5.15
N GLN A 199 5.88 -17.30 -3.92
CA GLN A 199 4.67 -17.94 -3.41
C GLN A 199 3.45 -17.01 -3.45
N LEU A 200 3.66 -15.73 -3.73
CA LEU A 200 2.61 -14.71 -3.83
C LEU A 200 1.99 -14.66 -5.23
N ASP A 201 1.81 -15.78 -5.92
CA ASP A 201 1.07 -15.82 -7.18
C ASP A 201 -0.45 -15.80 -6.95
N LYS A 202 -0.94 -14.67 -6.46
CA LYS A 202 -2.36 -14.40 -6.16
C LYS A 202 -2.72 -13.02 -6.70
N ALA A 203 -3.95 -12.86 -7.16
CA ALA A 203 -4.39 -11.61 -7.74
C ALA A 203 -4.52 -10.50 -6.68
N THR A 204 -4.00 -9.33 -7.01
CA THR A 204 -4.15 -8.08 -6.28
C THR A 204 -4.90 -7.07 -7.13
N CYS A 205 -5.15 -5.87 -6.60
CA CYS A 205 -5.78 -4.77 -7.33
C CYS A 205 -5.12 -4.55 -8.70
N THR A 206 -3.78 -4.61 -8.76
CA THR A 206 -3.02 -4.31 -9.98
C THR A 206 -3.06 -5.42 -11.03
N ASN A 207 -3.36 -6.66 -10.64
CA ASN A 207 -3.52 -7.77 -11.60
C ASN A 207 -4.81 -7.62 -12.41
N CYS A 208 -5.83 -6.99 -11.84
CA CYS A 208 -7.10 -6.73 -12.54
C CYS A 208 -7.12 -5.33 -13.17
N HIS A 209 -6.68 -4.30 -12.45
CA HIS A 209 -6.85 -2.91 -12.87
C HIS A 209 -5.64 -2.29 -13.59
N GLY A 210 -4.46 -2.92 -13.53
CA GLY A 210 -3.19 -2.31 -13.94
C GLY A 210 -2.50 -1.55 -12.79
N PHE A 211 -1.38 -0.89 -13.07
CA PHE A 211 -0.57 -0.22 -12.03
C PHE A 211 -0.23 1.23 -12.38
N HIS A 212 0.49 1.46 -13.49
CA HIS A 212 0.80 2.82 -13.97
C HIS A 212 -0.18 3.30 -15.02
N ASP A 213 -1.01 2.43 -15.58
CA ASP A 213 -1.92 2.70 -16.69
C ASP A 213 -3.40 2.45 -16.33
N VAL A 214 -3.71 2.44 -15.02
CA VAL A 214 -5.03 2.13 -14.47
C VAL A 214 -6.13 2.92 -15.19
N LYS A 215 -7.08 2.21 -15.79
CA LYS A 215 -8.22 2.81 -16.50
C LYS A 215 -9.46 2.84 -15.64
N SER A 216 -10.39 3.72 -15.97
CA SER A 216 -11.74 3.67 -15.40
C SER A 216 -12.39 2.33 -15.73
N VAL A 217 -13.16 1.76 -14.80
CA VAL A 217 -13.94 0.52 -15.05
C VAL A 217 -15.00 0.71 -16.14
N ARG A 218 -15.33 1.95 -16.49
CA ARG A 218 -16.26 2.31 -17.57
C ARG A 218 -15.56 2.53 -18.91
N ASP A 219 -14.24 2.59 -18.93
CA ASP A 219 -13.46 2.73 -20.17
C ASP A 219 -13.47 1.38 -20.92
N PRO A 220 -13.95 1.30 -22.18
CA PRO A 220 -13.98 0.06 -22.94
C PRO A 220 -12.63 -0.66 -23.09
N VAL A 221 -11.50 0.06 -22.97
CA VAL A 221 -10.16 -0.56 -23.04
C VAL A 221 -9.67 -1.07 -21.68
N SER A 222 -10.41 -0.83 -20.60
CA SER A 222 -10.06 -1.31 -19.27
C SER A 222 -10.11 -2.85 -19.22
N PRO A 223 -9.13 -3.51 -18.58
CA PRO A 223 -9.12 -4.97 -18.46
C PRO A 223 -10.34 -5.53 -17.70
N VAL A 224 -11.04 -4.69 -16.95
CA VAL A 224 -12.24 -5.05 -16.17
C VAL A 224 -13.53 -4.45 -16.74
N ALA A 225 -13.48 -3.87 -17.95
CA ALA A 225 -14.68 -3.33 -18.59
C ALA A 225 -15.54 -4.42 -19.22
N GLY A 226 -16.70 -4.67 -18.60
CA GLY A 226 -17.63 -5.70 -19.08
C GLY A 226 -17.09 -7.12 -18.92
N LEU A 227 -17.93 -8.10 -19.25
CA LEU A 227 -17.61 -9.50 -19.02
C LEU A 227 -16.52 -10.05 -19.95
N ASP A 228 -16.41 -9.55 -21.17
CA ASP A 228 -15.41 -10.04 -22.14
C ASP A 228 -13.98 -9.68 -21.73
N ASN A 229 -13.74 -8.44 -21.31
CA ASN A 229 -12.41 -8.04 -20.84
C ASN A 229 -12.10 -8.70 -19.49
N LEU A 230 -13.10 -8.75 -18.60
CA LEU A 230 -12.95 -9.41 -17.30
C LEU A 230 -12.59 -10.90 -17.47
N ALA A 231 -13.25 -11.62 -18.37
CA ALA A 231 -12.92 -13.02 -18.67
C ALA A 231 -11.47 -13.18 -19.13
N LYS A 232 -11.01 -12.35 -20.08
CA LYS A 232 -9.60 -12.34 -20.53
C LYS A 232 -8.62 -12.05 -19.38
N THR A 233 -9.01 -11.18 -18.46
CA THR A 233 -8.22 -10.89 -17.26
C THR A 233 -8.17 -12.10 -16.32
N CYS A 234 -9.28 -12.78 -16.09
CA CYS A 234 -9.32 -14.02 -15.32
C CYS A 234 -8.48 -15.14 -15.96
N GLU A 235 -8.50 -15.24 -17.30
CA GLU A 235 -7.75 -16.26 -18.06
C GLU A 235 -6.23 -16.15 -17.91
N GLN A 236 -5.70 -15.01 -17.45
CA GLN A 236 -4.27 -14.87 -17.15
C GLN A 236 -3.78 -15.89 -16.11
N CYS A 237 -4.68 -16.34 -15.21
CA CYS A 237 -4.38 -17.35 -14.19
C CYS A 237 -5.34 -18.54 -14.24
N HIS A 238 -6.59 -18.34 -14.67
CA HIS A 238 -7.62 -19.37 -14.73
C HIS A 238 -7.83 -19.83 -16.18
N ALA A 239 -7.01 -20.76 -16.65
CA ALA A 239 -7.11 -21.28 -18.01
C ALA A 239 -8.55 -21.79 -18.33
N GLY A 240 -9.17 -21.24 -19.37
CA GLY A 240 -10.54 -21.58 -19.78
C GLY A 240 -11.64 -20.81 -19.04
N ALA A 241 -11.29 -19.79 -18.24
CA ALA A 241 -12.25 -18.89 -17.61
C ALA A 241 -12.95 -17.98 -18.64
N GLY A 242 -14.01 -18.50 -19.26
CA GLY A 242 -14.84 -17.71 -20.16
C GLY A 242 -15.78 -16.73 -19.45
N VAL A 243 -16.63 -16.07 -20.24
CA VAL A 243 -17.66 -15.12 -19.78
C VAL A 243 -18.57 -15.71 -18.69
N GLU A 244 -18.97 -16.98 -18.80
CA GLU A 244 -19.80 -17.64 -17.79
C GLU A 244 -19.11 -17.69 -16.42
N PHE A 245 -17.80 -17.97 -16.40
CA PHE A 245 -17.02 -17.94 -15.15
C PHE A 245 -16.96 -16.51 -14.60
N ALA A 246 -16.65 -15.53 -15.46
CA ALA A 246 -16.57 -14.12 -15.08
C ALA A 246 -17.91 -13.55 -14.57
N SER A 247 -19.04 -14.02 -15.09
CA SER A 247 -20.38 -13.57 -14.66
C SER A 247 -20.73 -13.92 -13.21
N GLY A 248 -20.04 -14.90 -12.62
CA GLY A 248 -20.16 -15.22 -11.20
C GLY A 248 -19.51 -14.18 -10.28
N PHE A 249 -18.65 -13.31 -10.82
CA PHE A 249 -18.02 -12.25 -10.06
C PHE A 249 -18.91 -10.99 -10.04
N LEU A 250 -19.36 -10.59 -8.85
CA LEU A 250 -20.20 -9.40 -8.64
C LEU A 250 -19.42 -8.08 -8.71
N GLY A 251 -18.15 -8.12 -9.09
CA GLY A 251 -17.24 -6.98 -8.92
C GLY A 251 -16.99 -6.71 -7.44
N HIS A 252 -16.88 -5.44 -7.10
CA HIS A 252 -16.74 -4.96 -5.73
C HIS A 252 -18.07 -4.76 -4.98
N LYS A 253 -19.18 -5.30 -5.52
CA LYS A 253 -20.52 -5.17 -4.93
C LYS A 253 -20.81 -6.33 -3.99
N GLU A 254 -21.49 -6.03 -2.88
CA GLU A 254 -22.08 -7.06 -2.02
C GLU A 254 -23.36 -7.62 -2.65
N ALA A 255 -23.74 -8.84 -2.28
CA ALA A 255 -25.01 -9.41 -2.68
C ALA A 255 -26.15 -8.75 -1.88
N SER A 256 -27.16 -8.25 -2.58
CA SER A 256 -28.33 -7.62 -1.99
C SER A 256 -29.60 -8.16 -2.60
N THR A 257 -30.74 -7.71 -2.06
CA THR A 257 -32.05 -7.98 -2.65
C THR A 257 -32.17 -7.45 -4.08
N ASP A 258 -31.42 -6.39 -4.41
CA ASP A 258 -31.48 -5.71 -5.69
C ASP A 258 -30.46 -6.26 -6.70
N ASN A 259 -29.37 -6.88 -6.22
CA ASN A 259 -28.36 -7.54 -7.03
C ASN A 259 -28.07 -8.98 -6.54
N VAL A 260 -28.58 -9.93 -7.31
CA VAL A 260 -28.48 -11.38 -7.07
C VAL A 260 -29.13 -11.83 -5.74
N PRO A 261 -30.47 -11.67 -5.62
CA PRO A 261 -31.22 -11.94 -4.39
C PRO A 261 -31.07 -13.37 -3.88
N ALA A 262 -30.89 -14.34 -4.78
CA ALA A 262 -30.67 -15.73 -4.39
C ALA A 262 -29.41 -15.90 -3.51
N VAL A 263 -28.31 -15.21 -3.84
CA VAL A 263 -27.08 -15.26 -3.04
C VAL A 263 -27.29 -14.54 -1.71
N HIS A 264 -27.94 -13.38 -1.73
CA HIS A 264 -28.24 -12.61 -0.51
C HIS A 264 -29.04 -13.42 0.53
N TYR A 265 -30.14 -14.06 0.11
CA TYR A 265 -30.94 -14.88 1.03
C TYR A 265 -30.22 -16.15 1.48
N THR A 266 -29.36 -16.72 0.62
CA THR A 266 -28.53 -17.87 0.98
C THR A 266 -27.51 -17.49 2.05
N GLU A 267 -26.82 -16.37 1.87
CA GLU A 267 -25.87 -15.82 2.85
C GLU A 267 -26.57 -15.53 4.18
N LEU A 268 -27.74 -14.89 4.14
CA LEU A 268 -28.53 -14.59 5.34
C LEU A 268 -28.93 -15.87 6.08
N PHE A 269 -29.42 -16.88 5.35
CA PHE A 269 -29.79 -18.17 5.94
C PHE A 269 -28.61 -18.82 6.65
N PHE A 270 -27.46 -18.97 5.98
CA PHE A 270 -26.29 -19.61 6.59
C PHE A 270 -25.70 -18.80 7.74
N THR A 271 -25.76 -17.47 7.66
CA THR A 271 -25.32 -16.59 8.76
C THR A 271 -26.19 -16.79 10.00
N ILE A 272 -27.52 -16.83 9.85
CA ILE A 272 -28.45 -17.09 10.96
C ILE A 272 -28.20 -18.47 11.55
N VAL A 273 -28.05 -19.51 10.71
CA VAL A 273 -27.77 -20.87 11.17
C VAL A 273 -26.45 -20.93 11.95
N LEU A 274 -25.39 -20.34 11.43
CA LEU A 274 -24.07 -20.31 12.07
C LEU A 274 -24.14 -19.63 13.45
N ILE A 275 -24.73 -18.42 13.52
CA ILE A 275 -24.88 -17.68 14.78
C ILE A 275 -25.68 -18.50 15.78
N THR A 276 -26.78 -19.12 15.34
CA THR A 276 -27.64 -19.94 16.21
C THR A 276 -26.89 -21.13 16.78
N VAL A 277 -26.13 -21.86 15.95
CA VAL A 277 -25.34 -23.02 16.38
C VAL A 277 -24.24 -22.62 17.36
N ILE A 278 -23.51 -21.54 17.07
CA ILE A 278 -22.44 -21.04 17.95
C ILE A 278 -23.02 -20.55 19.28
N ALA A 279 -24.11 -19.78 19.26
CA ALA A 279 -24.76 -19.27 20.47
C ALA A 279 -25.30 -20.42 21.34
N PHE A 280 -25.93 -21.41 20.72
CA PHE A 280 -26.40 -22.60 21.43
C PHE A 280 -25.24 -23.40 22.03
N GLY A 281 -24.17 -23.62 21.27
CA GLY A 281 -22.96 -24.29 21.77
C GLY A 281 -22.33 -23.56 22.95
N ALA A 282 -22.19 -22.23 22.85
CA ALA A 282 -21.69 -21.39 23.93
C ALA A 282 -22.57 -21.48 25.19
N LEU A 283 -23.90 -21.47 25.03
CA LEU A 283 -24.85 -21.64 26.14
C LEU A 283 -24.68 -22.99 26.82
N VAL A 284 -24.52 -24.08 26.07
CA VAL A 284 -24.29 -25.42 26.62
C VAL A 284 -22.99 -25.46 27.43
N VAL A 285 -21.91 -24.87 26.91
CA VAL A 285 -20.61 -24.79 27.61
C VAL A 285 -20.73 -23.99 28.90
N VAL A 286 -21.36 -22.81 28.86
CA VAL A 286 -21.58 -21.97 30.04
C VAL A 286 -22.42 -22.70 31.09
N ALA A 287 -23.52 -23.35 30.68
CA ALA A 287 -24.36 -24.13 31.58
C ALA A 287 -23.61 -25.29 32.24
N ALA A 288 -22.73 -25.96 31.50
CA ALA A 288 -21.87 -27.02 32.03
C ALA A 288 -20.86 -26.48 33.06
N ILE A 289 -20.22 -25.34 32.79
CA ILE A 289 -19.28 -24.68 33.72
C ILE A 289 -20.00 -24.26 35.01
N VAL A 290 -21.20 -23.66 34.90
CA VAL A 290 -22.01 -23.27 36.05
C VAL A 290 -22.38 -24.48 36.89
N ARG A 291 -22.87 -25.56 36.25
CA ARG A 291 -23.21 -26.81 36.93
C ARG A 291 -22.00 -27.41 37.65
N PHE A 292 -20.85 -27.47 36.99
CA PHE A 292 -19.62 -28.00 37.58
C PHE A 292 -19.19 -27.18 38.81
N THR A 293 -19.23 -25.85 38.70
CA THR A 293 -18.91 -24.95 39.81
C THR A 293 -19.85 -25.18 40.99
N ILE A 294 -21.17 -25.18 40.76
CA ILE A 294 -22.16 -25.44 41.82
C ILE A 294 -21.91 -26.78 42.51
N ASN A 295 -21.60 -27.84 41.75
CA ASN A 295 -21.36 -29.17 42.31
C ASN A 295 -20.05 -29.24 43.10
N LYS A 296 -18.99 -28.56 42.66
CA LYS A 296 -17.72 -28.48 43.39
C LYS A 296 -17.85 -27.71 44.71
N TRP A 297 -18.71 -26.70 44.77
CA TRP A 297 -19.00 -25.95 46.01
C TRP A 297 -19.91 -26.71 46.99
N ARG A 298 -20.61 -27.75 46.53
CA ARG A 298 -21.49 -28.59 47.35
C ARG A 298 -20.82 -29.86 47.89
N ALA A 299 -19.63 -30.20 47.40
CA ALA A 299 -18.80 -31.33 47.85
C ALA A 299 -17.75 -30.86 48.84
#